data_AF-A0AAU9LYW2-F1
#
_entry.id   AF-A0AAU9LYW2-F1
#
_cell.length_a   1.000
_cell.length_b   1.000
_cell.length_c   1.000
_cell.angle_alpha   90.00
_cell.angle_beta   90.00
_cell.angle_gamma   90.00
#
_symmetry.space_group_name_H-M   'P 1'
#
loop_
_entity.id
_entity.type
_entity.pdbx_description
1 polymer ?
#
loop_
_entity_poly.entity_id
_entity_poly.type
_entity_poly.pdbx_seq_one_letter_code
_entity_poly.pdbx_strand_id
1 'polypeptide(L)'
;MQELLSQLQELLGKQFIRPSSSPWGAPILFVRKKDGSHRMCIDYRELNKLTVKNRYPLPRIDDLFDQLQGTSWFSKIDLRSGYHQVRVREEDVEKTAF
;
A
#
# COMPACT_ATOMS: atom_id res chain seq x y z
N MET A 1 -16.69 -14.76 -4.49
CA MET A 1 -15.68 -15.03 -5.55
C MET A 1 -15.68 -13.99 -6.66
N GLN A 2 -16.82 -13.52 -7.16
CA GLN A 2 -16.86 -12.53 -8.25
C GLN A 2 -16.10 -11.23 -7.94
N GLU A 3 -16.24 -10.70 -6.72
CA GLU A 3 -15.52 -9.51 -6.27
C GLU A 3 -13.99 -9.69 -6.29
N LEU A 4 -13.51 -10.86 -5.87
CA LEU A 4 -12.09 -11.21 -5.90
C LEU A 4 -11.55 -11.22 -7.33
N LEU A 5 -12.24 -11.91 -8.24
CA LEU A 5 -11.83 -12.00 -9.64
C LEU A 5 -11.81 -10.61 -10.30
N SER A 6 -12.82 -9.77 -10.02
CA SER A 6 -12.89 -8.40 -10.53
C SER A 6 -11.68 -7.57 -10.08
N GLN A 7 -11.37 -7.56 -8.79
CA GLN A 7 -10.23 -6.78 -8.27
C GLN A 7 -8.88 -7.35 -8.75
N LEU A 8 -8.74 -8.68 -8.86
CA LEU A 8 -7.54 -9.29 -9.44
C LEU A 8 -7.34 -8.90 -10.90
N GLN A 9 -8.40 -8.91 -11.71
CA GLN A 9 -8.33 -8.48 -13.11
C GLN A 9 -7.96 -6.99 -13.23
N GLU A 10 -8.50 -6.13 -12.36
CA GLU A 10 -8.13 -4.72 -12.34
C GLU A 10 -6.64 -4.53 -11.99
N LEU A 11 -6.15 -5.22 -10.97
CA LEU A 11 -4.75 -5.15 -10.55
C LEU A 11 -3.79 -5.72 -11.61
N LEU A 12 -4.17 -6.81 -12.27
CA LEU A 12 -3.42 -7.39 -13.39
C LEU A 12 -3.41 -6.44 -14.59
N GLY A 13 -4.55 -5.86 -14.95
CA GLY A 13 -4.68 -4.92 -16.06
C GLY A 13 -3.83 -3.65 -15.87
N LYS A 14 -3.69 -3.19 -14.62
CA LYS A 14 -2.80 -2.09 -14.24
C LYS A 14 -1.34 -2.50 -14.07
N GLN A 15 -1.01 -3.79 -14.21
CA GLN A 15 0.32 -4.35 -13.99
C GLN A 15 0.86 -4.10 -12.57
N PHE A 16 -0.03 -3.93 -11.59
CA PHE A 16 0.36 -3.82 -10.18
C PHE A 16 0.73 -5.17 -9.58
N ILE A 17 0.20 -6.26 -10.16
CA ILE A 17 0.49 -7.64 -9.76
C ILE A 17 0.78 -8.49 -11.00
N ARG A 18 1.39 -9.66 -10.79
CA ARG A 18 1.63 -10.69 -11.81
C ARG A 18 1.43 -12.08 -11.19
N PRO A 19 1.10 -13.10 -12.00
CA PRO A 19 1.14 -14.49 -11.55
C PRO A 19 2.52 -14.83 -10.97
N SER A 20 2.53 -15.65 -9.92
CA SER A 20 3.74 -16.00 -9.19
C SER A 20 3.69 -17.48 -8.76
N SER A 21 4.84 -18.12 -8.70
CA SER A 21 5.06 -19.44 -8.09
C SER A 21 5.95 -19.34 -6.85
N SER A 22 5.84 -18.20 -6.14
CA SER A 22 6.62 -17.90 -4.94
C SER A 22 6.38 -18.94 -3.83
N PRO A 23 7.40 -19.28 -3.03
CA PRO A 23 7.21 -20.06 -1.81
C PRO A 23 6.48 -19.27 -0.71
N TRP A 24 6.28 -17.96 -0.88
CA TRP A 24 5.53 -17.11 0.03
C TRP A 24 4.05 -17.03 -0.35
N GLY A 25 3.20 -16.76 0.63
CA GLY A 25 1.79 -16.49 0.41
C GLY A 25 1.15 -15.82 1.62
N ALA A 26 0.56 -14.65 1.42
CA ALA A 26 -0.23 -13.94 2.42
C ALA A 26 -1.73 -14.07 2.11
N PRO A 27 -2.60 -14.32 3.11
CA PRO A 27 -4.02 -14.46 2.84
C PRO A 27 -4.67 -13.12 2.46
N ILE A 28 -5.68 -13.20 1.59
CA ILE A 28 -6.51 -12.06 1.20
C ILE A 28 -7.73 -11.96 2.13
N LEU A 29 -8.02 -10.73 2.58
CA LEU A 29 -9.18 -10.38 3.38
C LEU A 29 -9.99 -9.30 2.65
N PHE A 30 -11.32 -9.32 2.79
CA PHE A 30 -12.19 -8.27 2.29
C PHE A 30 -12.75 -7.44 3.44
N VAL A 31 -12.57 -6.12 3.36
CA VAL A 31 -13.11 -5.18 4.35
C VAL A 31 -14.14 -4.29 3.68
N ARG A 32 -15.32 -4.17 4.28
CA ARG A 32 -16.39 -3.30 3.77
C ARG A 32 -16.04 -1.83 4.02
N LYS A 33 -16.05 -1.01 2.97
CA LYS A 33 -15.93 0.45 3.07
C LYS A 33 -17.27 1.07 3.44
N LYS A 34 -17.23 2.33 3.88
CA LYS A 34 -18.41 3.14 4.20
C LYS A 34 -19.36 3.32 3.00
N ASP A 35 -18.81 3.36 1.78
CA ASP A 35 -19.56 3.46 0.53
C ASP A 35 -20.23 2.13 0.10
N GLY A 36 -20.08 1.07 0.90
CA GLY A 36 -20.63 -0.25 0.61
C GLY A 36 -19.74 -1.15 -0.27
N SER A 37 -18.69 -0.61 -0.89
CA SER A 37 -17.72 -1.39 -1.67
C SER A 37 -16.81 -2.24 -0.78
N HIS A 38 -16.19 -3.27 -1.33
CA HIS A 38 -15.21 -4.10 -0.62
C HIS A 38 -13.79 -3.65 -0.99
N ARG A 39 -12.92 -3.56 0.01
CA ARG A 39 -11.48 -3.38 -0.17
C ARG A 39 -10.80 -4.73 0.00
N MET A 40 -10.12 -5.20 -1.04
CA MET A 40 -9.17 -6.30 -0.93
C MET A 40 -7.95 -5.84 -0.13
N CYS A 41 -7.68 -6.54 0.96
CA CYS A 41 -6.55 -6.29 1.86
C CYS A 41 -5.72 -7.56 1.93
N ILE A 42 -4.42 -7.46 1.67
CA ILE A 42 -3.49 -8.57 1.82
C ILE A 42 -2.94 -8.53 3.24
N ASP A 43 -3.06 -9.64 3.97
CA ASP A 43 -2.65 -9.72 5.35
C ASP A 43 -1.15 -10.02 5.48
N TYR A 44 -0.34 -8.97 5.41
CA TYR A 44 1.11 -9.06 5.58
C TYR A 44 1.57 -9.10 7.05
N ARG A 45 0.71 -9.42 8.03
CA ARG A 45 1.11 -9.39 9.46
C ARG A 45 2.31 -10.29 9.77
N GLU A 46 2.35 -11.51 9.24
CA GLU A 46 3.48 -12.42 9.45
C GLU A 46 4.72 -11.96 8.68
N LEU A 47 4.56 -11.49 7.43
CA LEU A 47 5.65 -10.91 6.66
C LEU A 47 6.28 -9.72 7.40
N ASN A 48 5.46 -8.81 7.94
CA ASN A 48 5.91 -7.62 8.67
C ASN A 48 6.68 -7.93 9.96
N LYS A 49 6.53 -9.13 10.54
CA LYS A 49 7.34 -9.56 11.70
C LYS A 49 8.74 -10.01 11.27
N LEU A 50 8.87 -10.53 10.05
CA LEU A 50 10.13 -11.02 9.49
C LEU A 50 10.95 -9.91 8.83
N THR A 51 10.31 -8.80 8.42
CA THR A 51 11.01 -7.68 7.80
C THR A 51 11.70 -6.77 8.82
N VAL A 52 12.84 -6.21 8.41
CA VAL A 52 13.55 -5.20 9.20
C VAL A 52 12.74 -3.89 9.16
N LYS A 53 12.38 -3.38 10.34
CA LYS A 53 11.62 -2.13 10.45
C LYS A 53 12.50 -0.94 10.04
N ASN A 54 12.16 -0.30 8.93
CA ASN A 54 12.77 0.97 8.54
C ASN A 54 12.23 2.10 9.45
N ARG A 55 13.03 2.51 10.43
CA ARG A 55 12.69 3.63 11.33
C ARG A 55 13.16 4.95 10.72
N TYR A 56 12.48 5.38 9.66
CA TYR A 56 12.72 6.71 9.10
C TYR A 56 12.21 7.78 10.06
N PRO A 57 13.02 8.80 10.41
CA PRO A 57 12.58 9.87 11.31
C PRO A 57 11.55 10.73 10.59
N LEU A 58 10.28 10.59 10.96
CA LEU A 58 9.24 11.52 10.54
C LEU A 58 9.32 12.77 11.43
N PRO A 59 9.26 13.98 10.85
CA PRO A 59 9.25 15.22 11.62
C PRO A 59 8.02 15.27 12.53
N ARG A 60 8.14 15.96 13.67
CA ARG A 60 6.98 16.17 14.52
C ARG A 60 6.03 17.15 13.84
N ILE A 61 4.74 17.01 14.16
CA ILE A 61 3.70 17.88 13.59
C ILE A 61 3.97 19.35 13.96
N ASP A 62 4.44 19.61 15.18
CA ASP A 62 4.79 20.96 15.64
C ASP A 62 5.94 21.56 14.81
N ASP A 63 7.00 20.78 14.56
CA ASP A 63 8.13 21.21 13.72
C ASP A 63 7.67 21.58 12.30
N LEU A 64 6.71 20.84 11.75
CA LEU A 64 6.12 21.15 10.44
C LEU A 64 5.29 22.44 10.46
N PHE A 65 4.58 22.74 11.55
CA PHE A 65 3.80 23.98 11.68
C PHE A 65 4.69 25.21 11.88
N ASP A 66 5.78 25.07 12.63
CA ASP A 66 6.77 26.14 12.82
C ASP A 66 7.39 26.55 11.47
N GLN A 67 7.69 25.58 10.60
CA GLN A 67 8.18 25.84 9.23
C GLN A 67 7.18 26.59 8.34
N LEU A 68 5.88 26.45 8.63
CA LEU A 68 4.81 27.07 7.88
C LEU A 68 4.42 28.47 8.42
N GLN A 69 4.99 28.89 9.55
CA GLN A 69 4.69 30.18 10.16
C GLN A 69 5.03 31.34 9.21
N GLY A 70 4.15 32.35 9.16
CA GLY A 70 4.35 33.54 8.32
C GLY A 70 3.96 33.35 6.85
N THR A 71 3.53 32.16 6.45
CA THR A 71 2.94 31.94 5.11
C THR A 71 1.44 32.25 5.12
N SER A 72 0.94 32.81 4.02
CA SER A 72 -0.48 33.22 3.89
C SER A 72 -1.30 32.32 2.98
N TRP A 73 -0.64 31.45 2.20
CA TRP A 73 -1.26 30.61 1.19
C TRP A 73 -0.73 29.19 1.29
N PHE A 74 -1.64 28.23 1.38
CA PHE A 74 -1.32 26.81 1.48
C PHE A 74 -1.91 26.06 0.30
N SER A 75 -1.15 25.09 -0.22
CA SER A 75 -1.68 24.10 -1.15
C SER A 75 -1.26 22.71 -0.68
N LYS A 76 -2.14 21.74 -0.89
CA LYS A 76 -1.89 20.34 -0.55
C LYS A 76 -2.07 19.51 -1.81
N ILE A 77 -1.09 18.66 -2.08
CA ILE A 77 -1.13 17.69 -3.17
C ILE A 77 -1.26 16.30 -2.55
N ASP A 78 -2.21 15.51 -3.03
CA ASP A 78 -2.36 14.10 -2.67
C ASP A 78 -1.97 13.22 -3.87
N LEU A 79 -1.08 12.27 -3.63
CA LEU A 79 -0.67 11.31 -4.66
C LEU A 79 -1.67 10.16 -4.71
N ARG A 80 -2.52 10.15 -5.74
CA ARG A 80 -3.50 9.09 -5.95
C ARG A 80 -2.84 7.73 -5.99
N SER A 81 -3.26 6.83 -5.09
CA SER A 81 -2.70 5.47 -5.02
C SER A 81 -1.18 5.45 -4.86
N GLY A 82 -0.60 6.38 -4.09
CA GLY A 82 0.85 6.59 -3.99
C GLY A 82 1.68 5.32 -3.76
N TYR A 83 1.19 4.36 -2.98
CA TYR A 83 1.89 3.09 -2.76
C TYR A 83 2.11 2.27 -4.05
N HIS A 84 1.17 2.31 -5.00
CA HIS A 84 1.30 1.59 -6.28
C HIS A 84 2.20 2.31 -7.29
N GLN A 85 2.60 3.55 -7.00
CA GLN A 85 3.53 4.29 -7.85
C GLN A 85 4.99 3.91 -7.57
N VAL A 86 5.28 3.35 -6.40
CA VAL A 86 6.62 2.90 -6.01
C VAL A 86 6.74 1.40 -6.26
N ARG A 87 7.73 1.00 -7.05
CA ARG A 87 7.99 -0.42 -7.34
C ARG A 87 8.68 -1.09 -6.16
N VAL A 88 8.27 -2.33 -5.88
CA VAL A 88 9.02 -3.24 -5.01
C VAL A 88 10.33 -3.62 -5.71
N ARG A 89 11.42 -3.77 -4.96
CA ARG A 89 12.69 -4.25 -5.49
C ARG A 89 12.52 -5.65 -6.07
N GLU A 90 13.15 -5.94 -7.20
CA GLU A 90 12.97 -7.22 -7.91
C GLU A 90 13.25 -8.44 -7.03
N GLU A 91 14.29 -8.35 -6.18
CA GLU A 91 14.69 -9.36 -5.20
C GLU A 91 13.66 -9.62 -4.09
N ASP A 92 12.73 -8.67 -3.87
CA ASP A 92 11.72 -8.75 -2.80
C ASP A 92 10.31 -9.04 -3.32
N VAL A 93 10.09 -9.06 -4.64
CA VAL A 93 8.75 -9.25 -5.23
C VAL A 93 8.12 -10.58 -4.81
N GLU A 94 8.92 -11.63 -4.65
CA GLU A 94 8.40 -12.94 -4.24
C GLU A 94 7.76 -12.91 -2.84
N LYS A 95 8.24 -12.03 -1.94
CA LYS A 95 7.77 -11.92 -0.55
C LYS A 95 6.36 -11.33 -0.47
N THR A 96 5.92 -10.62 -1.51
CA THR A 96 4.60 -9.99 -1.60
C THR A 96 3.56 -10.86 -2.31
N ALA A 97 3.83 -12.16 -2.46
CA ALA A 97 2.86 -13.10 -3.03
C ALA A 97 1.67 -13.33 -2.07
N PHE A 98 0.48 -13.54 -2.65
CA PHE A 98 -0.80 -13.70 -1.96
C PHE A 98 -1.74 -14.59 -2.77
#